data_AF-A0A931N381-F1
#
_entry.id   AF-A0A931N381-F1
#
_cell.length_a   1.000
_cell.length_b   1.000
_cell.length_c   1.000
_cell.angle_alpha   90.00
_cell.angle_beta   90.00
_cell.angle_gamma   90.00
#
_symmetry.space_group_name_H-M   'P 1'
#
loop_
_entity.id
_entity.type
_entity.pdbx_description
1 polymer ?
#
loop_
_entity_poly.entity_id
_entity_poly.type
_entity_poly.pdbx_seq_one_letter_code
_entity_poly.pdbx_strand_id
1 'polypeptide(L)'
;MSVADRARTPFWFVWWMTLLIGLTVLLCLGLGWVLVSQGSDTTRAVLLACLGVVGVLAALFGLLGLFRYRAVRLTLTAPLLIGALAVLVWYDVPERAGWAVSRGILEDQSVDCVNPGHRTRLGVYSIRYVDRKDGGCLFYFEGDEKNSEGLGYFPDTPPPYIGAPADRGVAYEPYHIPWYRFVDNS
;
A
#
# COMPACT_ATOMS: atom_id res chain seq x y z
N MET A 1 -19.87 -0.65 -51.56
CA MET A 1 -19.32 -0.24 -50.24
C MET A 1 -20.34 -0.60 -49.18
N SER A 2 -20.18 -1.76 -48.54
CA SER A 2 -21.08 -2.22 -47.48
C SER A 2 -20.84 -1.41 -46.21
N VAL A 3 -21.90 -0.77 -45.73
CA VAL A 3 -21.97 -0.18 -44.40
C VAL A 3 -21.64 -1.30 -43.42
N ALA A 4 -20.46 -1.23 -42.81
CA ALA A 4 -20.03 -2.18 -41.80
C ALA A 4 -21.11 -2.25 -40.73
N ASP A 5 -21.72 -3.42 -40.57
CA ASP A 5 -22.57 -3.76 -39.43
C ASP A 5 -21.80 -3.43 -38.15
N ARG A 6 -22.11 -2.26 -37.56
CA ARG A 6 -21.69 -1.96 -36.19
C ARG A 6 -22.50 -2.91 -35.31
N ALA A 7 -21.93 -4.08 -35.02
CA ALA A 7 -22.45 -4.94 -33.98
C ALA A 7 -22.54 -4.11 -32.70
N ARG A 8 -23.76 -3.67 -32.34
CA ARG A 8 -24.00 -2.93 -31.10
C ARG A 8 -23.50 -3.81 -29.96
N THR A 9 -22.58 -3.29 -29.16
CA THR A 9 -22.14 -3.95 -27.92
C THR A 9 -23.38 -4.26 -27.08
N PRO A 10 -23.63 -5.53 -26.73
CA PRO A 10 -24.81 -5.88 -25.96
C PRO A 10 -24.76 -5.19 -24.60
N PHE A 11 -25.90 -4.66 -24.15
CA PHE A 11 -25.99 -3.87 -22.93
C PHE A 11 -25.50 -4.66 -21.70
N TRP A 12 -25.74 -5.97 -21.66
CA TRP A 12 -25.22 -6.87 -20.61
C TRP A 12 -23.68 -6.90 -20.56
N PHE A 13 -23.00 -6.90 -21.72
CA PHE A 13 -21.53 -6.87 -21.77
C PHE A 13 -20.96 -5.55 -21.26
N VAL A 14 -21.61 -4.43 -21.59
CA VAL A 14 -21.23 -3.11 -21.06
C VAL A 14 -21.39 -3.08 -19.55
N TRP A 15 -22.52 -3.58 -19.03
CA TRP A 15 -22.78 -3.68 -17.59
C TRP A 15 -21.72 -4.51 -16.86
N TRP A 16 -21.37 -5.68 -17.41
CA TRP A 16 -20.38 -6.58 -16.81
C TRP A 16 -18.97 -5.97 -16.81
N MET A 17 -18.56 -5.33 -17.91
CA MET A 17 -17.29 -4.60 -17.98
C MET A 17 -17.25 -3.43 -17.00
N THR A 18 -18.36 -2.71 -16.82
CA THR A 18 -18.44 -1.59 -15.86
C THR A 18 -18.29 -2.09 -14.43
N LEU A 19 -18.94 -3.22 -14.09
CA LEU A 19 -18.81 -3.88 -12.80
C LEU A 19 -17.37 -4.32 -12.52
N LEU A 20 -16.71 -4.95 -13.50
CA LEU A 20 -15.32 -5.38 -13.38
C LEU A 20 -14.37 -4.18 -13.19
N ILE A 21 -14.55 -3.10 -13.96
CA ILE A 21 -13.76 -1.87 -13.79
C ILE A 21 -13.97 -1.28 -12.40
N GLY A 22 -15.22 -1.19 -11.93
CA GLY A 22 -15.54 -0.72 -10.58
C GLY A 22 -14.87 -1.56 -9.50
N LEU A 23 -14.91 -2.89 -9.64
CA LEU A 23 -14.25 -3.81 -8.72
C LEU A 23 -12.72 -3.66 -8.75
N THR A 24 -12.11 -3.53 -9.94
CA THR A 24 -10.68 -3.26 -10.07
C THR A 24 -10.29 -1.95 -9.39
N VAL A 25 -11.06 -0.87 -9.59
CA VAL A 25 -10.82 0.42 -8.93
C VAL A 25 -10.90 0.28 -7.41
N LEU A 26 -11.91 -0.41 -6.89
CA LEU A 26 -12.05 -0.67 -5.46
C LEU A 26 -10.87 -1.47 -4.90
N LEU A 27 -10.42 -2.51 -5.62
CA LEU A 27 -9.24 -3.29 -5.22
C LEU A 27 -7.96 -2.45 -5.26
N CYS A 28 -7.76 -1.62 -6.29
CA CYS A 28 -6.62 -0.70 -6.38
C CYS A 28 -6.62 0.31 -5.23
N LEU A 29 -7.79 0.88 -4.89
CA LEU A 29 -7.92 1.82 -3.77
C LEU A 29 -7.67 1.15 -2.43
N GLY A 30 -8.22 -0.05 -2.22
CA GLY A 30 -7.98 -0.83 -1.01
C GLY A 30 -6.51 -1.22 -0.85
N LEU A 31 -5.85 -1.63 -1.95
CA LEU A 31 -4.44 -1.97 -1.95
C LEU A 31 -3.56 -0.74 -1.71
N GLY A 32 -3.88 0.40 -2.32
CA GLY A 32 -3.24 1.68 -2.03
C GLY A 32 -3.38 2.07 -0.57
N TRP A 33 -4.57 1.90 0.01
CA TRP A 33 -4.81 2.16 1.43
C TRP A 33 -3.98 1.26 2.35
N VAL A 34 -3.92 -0.05 2.07
CA VAL A 34 -3.12 -1.00 2.86
C VAL A 34 -1.62 -0.71 2.77
N LEU A 35 -1.13 -0.35 1.58
CA LEU A 35 0.26 0.07 1.40
C LEU A 35 0.57 1.34 2.20
N VAL A 36 -0.33 2.32 2.15
CA VAL A 36 -0.20 3.59 2.89
C VAL A 36 -0.25 3.37 4.40
N SER A 37 -1.10 2.45 4.87
CA SER A 37 -1.27 2.19 6.31
C SER A 37 -0.21 1.26 6.91
N GLN A 38 0.71 0.71 6.09
CA GLN A 38 1.54 -0.45 6.44
C GLN A 38 0.70 -1.54 7.13
N GLY A 39 -0.40 -1.92 6.49
CA GLY A 39 -1.23 -3.01 6.99
C GLY A 39 -0.53 -4.37 6.85
N SER A 40 -1.01 -5.36 7.60
CA SER A 40 -0.47 -6.73 7.61
C SER A 40 -0.16 -7.29 6.22
N ASP A 41 0.99 -7.95 6.09
CA ASP A 41 1.43 -8.67 4.88
C ASP A 41 0.37 -9.65 4.36
N THR A 42 -0.42 -10.24 5.25
CA THR A 42 -1.50 -11.16 4.90
C THR A 42 -2.60 -10.45 4.10
N THR A 43 -3.01 -9.25 4.54
CA THR A 43 -4.03 -8.45 3.85
C THR A 43 -3.52 -7.96 2.49
N ARG A 44 -2.24 -7.56 2.42
CA ARG A 44 -1.58 -7.19 1.16
C ARG A 44 -1.55 -8.34 0.16
N ALA A 45 -1.16 -9.54 0.60
CA ALA A 45 -1.10 -10.74 -0.23
C ALA A 45 -2.49 -11.13 -0.77
N VAL A 46 -3.52 -11.08 0.07
CA VAL A 46 -4.91 -11.37 -0.34
C VAL A 46 -5.40 -10.36 -1.38
N LEU A 47 -5.17 -9.06 -1.18
CA LEU A 47 -5.58 -8.03 -2.13
C LEU A 47 -4.85 -8.17 -3.47
N LEU A 48 -3.56 -8.49 -3.46
CA LEU A 48 -2.80 -8.79 -4.68
C LEU A 48 -3.35 -10.01 -5.42
N ALA A 49 -3.68 -11.08 -4.70
CA ALA A 49 -4.27 -12.28 -5.28
C ALA A 49 -5.64 -11.98 -5.93
N CYS A 50 -6.51 -11.24 -5.22
CA CYS A 50 -7.79 -10.81 -5.77
C CYS A 50 -7.62 -9.90 -7.00
N LEU A 51 -6.68 -8.95 -6.97
CA LEU A 51 -6.37 -8.08 -8.10
C LEU A 51 -5.87 -8.90 -9.30
N GLY A 52 -5.03 -9.91 -9.06
CA GLY A 52 -4.56 -10.83 -10.09
C GLY A 52 -5.70 -11.60 -10.76
N VAL A 53 -6.60 -12.20 -9.97
CA VAL A 53 -7.76 -12.94 -10.48
C VAL A 53 -8.69 -12.03 -11.28
N VAL A 54 -9.05 -10.86 -10.74
CA VAL A 54 -9.91 -9.90 -11.43
C VAL A 54 -9.23 -9.35 -12.68
N GLY A 55 -7.93 -9.10 -12.65
CA GLY A 55 -7.13 -8.68 -13.80
C GLY A 55 -7.11 -9.72 -14.91
N VAL A 56 -6.94 -11.00 -14.59
CA VAL A 56 -6.99 -12.10 -15.56
C VAL A 56 -8.38 -12.21 -16.18
N LEU A 57 -9.44 -12.17 -15.36
CA LEU A 57 -10.82 -12.19 -15.85
C LEU A 57 -11.10 -10.98 -16.77
N ALA A 58 -10.69 -9.78 -16.36
CA ALA A 58 -10.82 -8.57 -17.16
C ALA A 58 -10.04 -8.66 -18.48
N ALA A 59 -8.85 -9.27 -18.50
CA ALA A 59 -8.07 -9.51 -19.70
C ALA A 59 -8.75 -10.52 -20.65
N LEU A 60 -9.31 -11.61 -20.12
CA LEU A 60 -10.03 -12.62 -20.91
C LEU A 60 -11.30 -12.06 -21.55
N PHE A 61 -12.15 -11.38 -20.75
CA PHE A 61 -13.33 -10.68 -21.26
C PHE A 61 -12.96 -9.53 -22.19
N GLY A 62 -11.83 -8.88 -21.91
CA GLY A 62 -11.27 -7.83 -22.73
C GLY A 62 -10.85 -8.32 -24.12
N LEU A 63 -10.11 -9.42 -24.21
CA LEU A 63 -9.73 -10.05 -25.47
C LEU A 63 -10.98 -10.42 -26.29
N LEU A 64 -12.01 -10.98 -25.65
CA LEU A 64 -13.30 -11.23 -26.30
C LEU A 64 -13.93 -9.92 -26.83
N GLY A 65 -13.89 -8.84 -26.04
CA GLY A 65 -14.35 -7.51 -26.42
C GLY A 65 -13.61 -6.89 -27.61
N LEU A 66 -12.29 -7.07 -27.63
CA LEU A 66 -11.39 -6.54 -28.66
C LEU A 66 -11.61 -7.25 -29.99
N PHE A 67 -11.62 -8.59 -29.97
CA PHE A 67 -11.79 -9.42 -31.16
C PHE A 67 -13.21 -9.39 -31.72
N ARG A 68 -14.24 -9.31 -30.87
CA ARG A 68 -15.63 -9.44 -31.29
C ARG A 68 -16.38 -8.12 -31.47
N TYR A 69 -16.03 -7.08 -30.72
CA TYR A 69 -16.82 -5.83 -30.65
C TYR A 69 -16.03 -4.54 -30.94
N ARG A 70 -14.71 -4.62 -31.20
CA ARG A 70 -13.81 -3.45 -31.43
C ARG A 70 -13.92 -2.36 -30.34
N ALA A 71 -14.30 -2.73 -29.11
CA ALA A 71 -14.55 -1.79 -28.02
C ALA A 71 -13.26 -1.38 -27.28
N VAL A 72 -12.24 -0.95 -28.03
CA VAL A 72 -10.84 -0.75 -27.59
C VAL A 72 -10.71 0.11 -26.33
N ARG A 73 -11.53 1.16 -26.19
CA ARG A 73 -11.45 2.09 -25.05
C ARG A 73 -11.84 1.45 -23.72
N LEU A 74 -12.86 0.58 -23.70
CA LEU A 74 -13.33 -0.11 -22.49
C LEU A 74 -12.42 -1.28 -22.11
N THR A 75 -11.69 -1.83 -23.08
CA THR A 75 -10.78 -2.95 -22.89
C THR A 75 -9.46 -2.52 -22.27
N LEU A 76 -8.99 -1.32 -22.63
CA LEU A 76 -7.67 -0.81 -22.21
C LEU A 76 -7.68 -0.18 -20.82
N THR A 77 -8.82 0.23 -20.27
CA THR A 77 -8.89 0.91 -18.97
C THR A 77 -8.41 0.05 -17.81
N ALA A 78 -8.85 -1.20 -17.72
CA ALA A 78 -8.44 -2.11 -16.66
C ALA A 78 -6.91 -2.37 -16.63
N PRO A 79 -6.25 -2.78 -17.74
CA PRO A 79 -4.81 -2.96 -17.74
C PRO A 79 -4.04 -1.63 -17.56
N LEU A 80 -4.57 -0.50 -18.06
CA LEU A 80 -3.97 0.81 -17.78
C LEU A 80 -4.00 1.16 -16.29
N LEU A 81 -5.10 0.90 -15.58
CA LEU A 81 -5.20 1.17 -14.15
C LEU A 81 -4.26 0.27 -13.34
N ILE A 82 -4.17 -1.02 -13.70
CA ILE A 82 -3.22 -1.95 -13.07
C ILE A 82 -1.78 -1.49 -13.34
N GLY A 83 -1.47 -1.10 -14.58
CA GLY A 83 -0.15 -0.57 -14.94
C GLY A 83 0.17 0.73 -14.20
N ALA A 84 -0.79 1.65 -14.08
CA ALA A 84 -0.62 2.89 -13.34
C ALA A 84 -0.37 2.64 -11.86
N LEU A 85 -1.12 1.71 -11.24
CA LEU A 85 -0.88 1.31 -9.85
C LEU A 85 0.50 0.68 -9.69
N ALA A 86 0.90 -0.22 -10.58
CA ALA A 86 2.21 -0.85 -10.55
C ALA A 86 3.34 0.19 -10.64
N VAL A 87 3.20 1.20 -11.51
CA VAL A 87 4.12 2.32 -11.61
C VAL A 87 4.15 3.13 -10.31
N LEU A 88 3.00 3.48 -9.74
CA LEU A 88 2.94 4.23 -8.47
C LEU A 88 3.64 3.48 -7.33
N VAL A 89 3.43 2.16 -7.25
CA VAL A 89 4.09 1.29 -6.27
C VAL A 89 5.59 1.22 -6.53
N TRP A 90 6.01 1.10 -7.78
CA TRP A 90 7.43 1.06 -8.16
C TRP A 90 8.20 2.32 -7.75
N TYR A 91 7.52 3.48 -7.73
CA TYR A 91 8.11 4.76 -7.31
C TYR A 91 7.92 5.08 -5.82
N ASP A 92 7.42 4.13 -5.02
CA ASP A 92 7.12 4.29 -3.58
C ASP A 92 6.25 5.52 -3.27
N VAL A 93 5.43 5.96 -4.23
CA VAL A 93 4.56 7.14 -4.10
C VAL A 93 3.57 6.99 -2.94
N PRO A 94 2.91 5.82 -2.73
CA PRO A 94 1.98 5.66 -1.63
C PRO A 94 2.66 5.84 -0.27
N GLU A 95 3.87 5.31 -0.12
CA GLU A 95 4.63 5.39 1.12
C GLU A 95 5.07 6.83 1.43
N ARG A 96 5.59 7.54 0.43
CA ARG A 96 5.98 8.96 0.58
C ARG A 96 4.79 9.86 0.88
N ALA A 97 3.65 9.62 0.24
CA ALA A 97 2.43 10.36 0.49
C ALA A 97 1.88 10.07 1.90
N GLY A 98 1.89 8.81 2.32
CA GLY A 98 1.51 8.40 3.67
C GLY A 98 2.39 9.05 4.73
N TRP A 99 3.70 9.05 4.50
CA TRP A 99 4.68 9.73 5.34
C TRP A 99 4.43 11.24 5.44
N ALA A 100 4.25 11.92 4.30
CA ALA A 100 4.04 13.36 4.28
C ALA A 100 2.79 13.80 5.07
N VAL A 101 1.73 12.98 5.03
CA VAL A 101 0.49 13.25 5.76
C VAL A 101 0.61 12.95 7.26
N SER A 102 1.36 11.91 7.64
CA SER A 102 1.45 11.44 9.03
C SER A 102 2.58 12.06 9.83
N ARG A 103 3.64 12.56 9.18
CA ARG A 103 4.84 13.09 9.84
C ARG A 103 4.51 14.10 10.94
N GLY A 104 3.63 15.06 10.68
CA GLY A 104 3.31 16.10 11.66
C GLY A 104 2.66 15.54 12.93
N ILE A 105 1.75 14.57 12.79
CA ILE A 105 1.09 13.93 13.94
C ILE A 105 2.09 13.04 14.69
N LEU A 106 2.93 12.30 13.96
CA LEU A 106 3.94 11.44 14.59
C LEU A 106 5.00 12.26 15.35
N GLU A 107 5.41 13.41 14.81
CA GLU A 107 6.38 14.31 15.44
C GLU A 107 5.79 15.02 16.67
N ASP A 108 4.50 15.35 16.67
CA ASP A 108 3.80 15.85 17.86
C ASP A 108 3.76 14.79 18.97
N GLN A 109 3.44 13.54 18.62
CA GLN A 109 3.35 12.43 19.57
C GLN A 109 4.72 11.94 20.06
N SER A 110 5.80 12.15 19.31
CA SER A 110 7.15 11.71 19.69
C SER A 110 7.76 12.54 20.82
N VAL A 111 7.30 13.78 21.01
CA VAL A 111 7.72 14.66 22.12
C VAL A 111 7.36 14.04 23.47
N ASP A 112 6.11 13.61 23.61
CA ASP A 112 5.62 13.00 24.85
C ASP A 112 6.03 11.53 24.96
N CYS A 113 6.13 10.83 23.82
CA CYS A 113 6.46 9.41 23.72
C CYS A 113 5.68 8.53 24.70
N VAL A 114 4.38 8.82 24.84
CA VAL A 114 3.49 8.10 25.76
C VAL A 114 2.90 6.90 25.02
N ASN A 115 3.05 5.72 25.62
CA ASN A 115 2.40 4.52 25.12
C ASN A 115 0.89 4.61 25.39
N PRO A 116 0.02 4.62 24.35
CA PRO A 116 -1.42 4.64 24.56
C PRO A 116 -1.94 3.36 25.24
N GLY A 117 -1.17 2.27 25.26
CA GLY A 117 -1.55 1.00 25.88
C GLY A 117 -2.63 0.22 25.11
N HIS A 118 -3.10 0.76 23.99
CA HIS A 118 -4.04 0.15 23.08
C HIS A 118 -3.65 0.49 21.63
N ARG A 119 -4.11 -0.32 20.67
CA ARG A 119 -3.89 -0.07 19.25
C ARG A 119 -4.51 1.27 18.87
N THR A 120 -3.71 2.14 18.30
CA THR A 120 -4.16 3.47 17.87
C THR A 120 -3.66 3.76 16.47
N ARG A 121 -4.39 4.62 15.78
CA ARG A 121 -4.03 5.04 14.43
C ARG A 121 -3.48 6.46 14.48
N LEU A 122 -2.21 6.60 14.12
CA LEU A 122 -1.54 7.91 14.04
C LEU A 122 -1.38 8.31 12.57
N GLY A 123 -2.23 9.25 12.15
CA GLY A 123 -2.35 9.60 10.74
C GLY A 123 -2.85 8.42 9.90
N VAL A 124 -2.02 7.95 8.98
CA VAL A 124 -2.36 6.81 8.13
C VAL A 124 -1.88 5.47 8.70
N TYR A 125 -0.86 5.47 9.54
CA TYR A 125 -0.23 4.27 10.09
C TYR A 125 -1.00 3.70 11.27
N SER A 126 -1.09 2.38 11.33
CA SER A 126 -1.61 1.68 12.51
C SER A 126 -0.46 1.37 13.45
N ILE A 127 -0.50 1.96 14.65
CA ILE A 127 0.53 1.82 15.68
C ILE A 127 0.01 0.86 16.75
N ARG A 128 0.78 -0.20 17.00
CA ARG A 128 0.46 -1.19 18.03
C ARG A 128 0.78 -0.65 19.42
N TYR A 129 1.98 -0.11 19.58
CA TYR A 129 2.43 0.53 20.80
C TYR A 129 3.61 1.48 20.50
N VAL A 130 3.88 2.35 21.45
CA VAL A 130 5.01 3.27 21.42
C VAL A 130 5.93 2.92 22.58
N ASP A 131 7.24 2.90 22.35
CA ASP A 131 8.22 2.62 23.39
C ASP A 131 9.41 3.57 23.32
N ARG A 132 10.02 3.85 24.47
CA ARG A 132 11.20 4.71 24.57
C ARG A 132 12.43 3.82 24.75
N LYS A 133 13.22 3.70 23.69
CA LYS A 133 14.39 2.81 23.60
C LYS A 133 15.54 3.52 22.89
N ASP A 134 16.77 3.18 23.27
CA ASP A 134 18.00 3.68 22.65
C ASP A 134 18.13 5.22 22.57
N GLY A 135 17.43 5.95 23.45
CA GLY A 135 17.43 7.42 23.46
C GLY A 135 16.44 8.06 22.49
N GLY A 136 15.60 7.29 21.80
CA GLY A 136 14.56 7.77 20.90
C GLY A 136 13.16 7.26 21.24
N CYS A 137 12.19 7.69 20.44
CA CYS A 137 10.81 7.22 20.53
C CYS A 137 10.49 6.29 19.35
N LEU A 138 10.16 5.03 19.64
CA LEU A 138 9.89 3.99 18.65
C LEU A 138 8.38 3.76 18.53
N PHE A 139 7.87 3.87 17.31
CA PHE A 139 6.50 3.59 16.93
C PHE A 139 6.45 2.23 16.24
N TYR A 140 5.86 1.24 16.91
CA TYR A 140 5.75 -0.11 16.38
C TYR A 140 4.51 -0.25 15.51
N PHE A 141 4.68 -0.67 14.26
CA PHE A 141 3.57 -0.87 13.35
C PHE A 141 2.78 -2.14 13.67
N GLU A 142 1.55 -2.17 13.17
CA GLU A 142 0.71 -3.37 13.21
C GLU A 142 1.15 -4.37 12.13
N GLY A 143 2.35 -4.95 12.32
CA GLY A 143 2.97 -5.97 11.48
C GLY A 143 2.86 -7.40 12.04
N ASP A 144 3.48 -8.36 11.34
CA ASP A 144 3.48 -9.79 11.68
C ASP A 144 4.13 -10.05 13.06
N GLU A 145 3.67 -11.07 13.80
CA GLU A 145 4.11 -11.32 15.20
C GLU A 145 5.60 -11.67 15.34
N LYS A 146 6.26 -12.05 14.23
CA LYS A 146 7.65 -12.53 14.25
C LYS A 146 8.70 -11.43 14.31
N ASN A 147 8.50 -10.32 13.62
CA ASN A 147 9.44 -9.20 13.57
C ASN A 147 8.68 -7.92 13.87
N SER A 148 9.14 -7.17 14.87
CA SER A 148 8.49 -5.92 15.26
C SER A 148 9.16 -4.77 14.51
N GLU A 149 8.56 -4.34 13.40
CA GLU A 149 9.04 -3.23 12.58
C GLU A 149 8.32 -1.91 12.87
N GLY A 150 8.97 -0.79 12.56
CA GLY A 150 8.44 0.52 12.90
C GLY A 150 9.28 1.71 12.47
N LEU A 151 8.93 2.87 13.03
CA LEU A 151 9.67 4.12 12.86
C LEU A 151 10.18 4.64 14.20
N GLY A 152 11.44 5.04 14.25
CA GLY A 152 12.08 5.66 15.40
C GLY A 152 12.37 7.14 15.15
N TYR A 153 12.02 7.99 16.12
CA TYR A 153 12.35 9.41 16.13
C TYR A 153 13.51 9.68 17.09
N PHE A 154 14.58 10.29 16.55
CA PHE A 154 15.84 10.54 17.25
C PHE A 154 16.29 11.99 17.05
N PRO A 155 15.71 12.96 17.78
CA PRO A 155 15.95 14.39 17.54
C PRO A 155 17.34 14.84 18.01
N ASP A 156 17.81 14.31 19.13
CA ASP A 156 19.04 14.80 19.80
C ASP A 156 20.28 14.00 19.41
N THR A 157 20.15 12.68 19.37
CA THR A 157 21.27 11.75 19.11
C THR A 157 20.86 10.65 18.15
N PRO A 158 21.68 10.34 17.13
CA PRO A 158 21.39 9.24 16.23
C PRO A 158 21.34 7.90 16.98
N PRO A 159 20.59 6.90 16.45
CA PRO A 159 20.50 5.59 17.08
C PRO A 159 21.86 4.89 17.15
N PRO A 160 22.07 3.98 18.13
CA PRO A 160 23.37 3.37 18.41
C PRO A 160 23.84 2.39 17.34
N TYR A 161 22.93 1.78 16.58
CA TYR A 161 23.26 0.79 15.56
C TYR A 161 22.55 1.08 14.23
N ILE A 162 23.30 1.59 13.25
CA ILE A 162 22.80 1.86 11.90
C ILE A 162 23.35 0.80 10.96
N GLY A 163 22.47 0.05 10.28
CA GLY A 163 22.91 -1.00 9.35
C GLY A 163 21.92 -2.15 9.19
N ALA A 164 22.39 -3.24 8.57
CA ALA A 164 21.59 -4.43 8.29
C ALA A 164 21.00 -5.04 9.58
N PRO A 165 19.85 -5.76 9.50
CA PRO A 165 19.22 -6.40 10.65
C PRO A 165 20.22 -7.28 11.42
N ALA A 166 20.41 -7.00 12.71
CA ALA A 166 21.18 -7.88 13.57
C ALA A 166 20.39 -9.18 13.80
N ASP A 167 21.09 -10.30 14.02
CA ASP A 167 20.47 -11.59 14.36
C ASP A 167 19.66 -11.51 15.67
N ARG A 168 19.96 -10.53 16.54
CA ARG A 168 19.18 -10.15 17.72
C ARG A 168 19.30 -8.65 17.99
N GLY A 169 18.20 -8.01 18.39
CA GLY A 169 18.15 -6.59 18.73
C GLY A 169 17.49 -5.74 17.64
N VAL A 170 17.61 -4.40 17.80
CA VAL A 170 17.00 -3.42 16.89
C VAL A 170 18.03 -2.93 15.89
N ALA A 171 17.72 -3.07 14.60
CA ALA A 171 18.51 -2.45 13.54
C ALA A 171 17.81 -1.23 12.99
N TYR A 172 18.55 -0.13 12.82
CA TYR A 172 18.03 1.14 12.33
C TYR A 172 18.56 1.45 10.93
N GLU A 173 17.68 1.91 10.05
CA GLU A 173 18.00 2.40 8.71
C GLU A 173 17.57 3.86 8.55
N PRO A 174 18.41 4.74 7.98
CA PRO A 174 18.04 6.14 7.76
C PRO A 174 16.84 6.23 6.81
N TYR A 175 15.84 7.03 7.17
CA TYR A 175 14.68 7.27 6.33
C TYR A 175 14.48 8.75 6.01
N HIS A 176 14.10 9.55 7.01
CA HIS A 176 13.93 10.99 6.88
C HIS A 176 14.42 11.66 8.16
N ILE A 177 15.74 11.79 8.30
CA ILE A 177 16.41 12.34 9.50
C ILE A 177 15.60 13.54 10.05
N PRO A 178 15.21 13.52 11.34
CA PRO A 178 15.64 12.63 12.44
C PRO A 178 14.91 11.27 12.54
N TRP A 179 14.19 10.84 11.50
CA TRP A 179 13.46 9.58 11.47
C TRP A 179 14.24 8.42 10.85
N TYR A 180 14.13 7.27 11.50
CA TYR A 180 14.77 6.01 11.11
C TYR A 180 13.71 4.91 11.02
N ARG A 181 13.86 4.01 10.05
CA ARG A 181 13.13 2.73 10.06
C ARG A 181 13.85 1.78 10.98
N PHE A 182 13.11 0.91 11.65
CA PHE A 182 13.73 -0.14 12.43
C PHE A 182 13.03 -1.48 12.27
N VAL A 183 13.81 -2.54 12.51
CA VAL A 183 13.33 -3.91 12.66
C VAL A 183 13.89 -4.45 13.97
N ASP A 184 13.00 -4.91 14.85
CA ASP A 184 13.33 -5.52 16.13
C ASP A 184 13.12 -7.04 16.05
N ASN A 185 14.24 -7.77 16.16
CA ASN A 185 14.31 -9.24 16.13
C ASN A 185 14.45 -9.83 17.55
N SER A 186 13.93 -9.15 18.56
CA SER A 186 14.00 -9.55 19.98
C SER A 186 13.15 -10.77 20.32
#